data_AF-A0A432FB54-F1
#
_entry.id   AF-A0A432FB54-F1
#
_cell.length_a   1.000
_cell.length_b   1.000
_cell.length_c   1.000
_cell.angle_alpha   90.00
_cell.angle_beta   90.00
_cell.angle_gamma   90.00
#
_symmetry.space_group_name_H-M   'P 1'
#
loop_
_entity.id
_entity.type
_entity.pdbx_description
1 polymer ?
#
loop_
_entity_poly.entity_id
_entity_poly.type
_entity_poly.pdbx_seq_one_letter_code
_entity_poly.pdbx_strand_id
1 'polypeptide(L)' 'MLSIQHVFAMFGATVLIPVMINNAAYGMEVISTDIALFASGVGTLIYILVTGAKVPIYLGSSAAYVTTMGTM' A
#
# COMPACT_ATOMS: atom_id res chain seq x y z
N MET A 1 -21.61 -7.94 -1.08
CA MET A 1 -20.43 -8.12 -0.21
C MET A 1 -19.10 -8.30 -0.97
N LEU A 2 -19.01 -8.01 -2.28
CA LEU A 2 -17.75 -8.17 -3.03
C LEU A 2 -16.71 -7.08 -2.75
N SER A 3 -17.15 -5.82 -2.58
CA SER A 3 -16.26 -4.67 -2.39
C SER A 3 -15.49 -4.72 -1.07
N ILE A 4 -16.15 -5.01 0.06
CA ILE A 4 -15.51 -5.10 1.37
C ILE A 4 -14.45 -6.20 1.44
N GLN A 5 -14.72 -7.37 0.83
CA GLN A 5 -13.75 -8.47 0.78
C GLN A 5 -12.51 -8.10 -0.03
N HIS A 6 -12.67 -7.33 -1.12
CA HIS A 6 -11.56 -6.86 -1.94
C HIS A 6 -10.70 -5.80 -1.22
N VAL A 7 -11.35 -4.91 -0.46
CA VAL A 7 -10.65 -3.91 0.36
C VAL A 7 -9.81 -4.57 1.45
N PHE A 8 -10.35 -5.55 2.17
CA PHE A 8 -9.59 -6.28 3.19
C PHE A 8 -8.45 -7.13 2.59
N ALA A 9 -8.64 -7.69 1.39
CA ALA A 9 -7.59 -8.43 0.69
C ALA A 9 -6.40 -7.52 0.28
N MET A 10 -6.68 -6.33 -0.27
CA MET A 10 -5.66 -5.34 -0.63
C MET A 10 -5.03 -4.65 0.60
N PHE A 11 -5.81 -4.45 1.66
CA PHE A 11 -5.35 -3.86 2.93
C PHE A 11 -4.22 -4.68 3.55
N GLY A 12 -4.33 -6.01 3.53
CA GLY A 12 -3.31 -6.91 4.04
C GLY A 12 -1.93 -6.66 3.41
N ALA A 13 -1.86 -6.58 2.08
CA ALA A 13 -0.60 -6.29 1.38
C ALA A 13 -0.08 -4.87 1.66
N THR A 14 -0.99 -3.90 1.76
CA THR A 14 -0.62 -2.49 1.97
C THR A 14 -0.04 -2.22 3.36
N VAL A 15 -0.47 -2.98 4.38
CA VAL A 15 0.03 -2.92 5.76
C VAL A 15 1.23 -3.85 5.99
N LEU A 16 1.22 -5.05 5.39
CA LEU A 16 2.26 -6.05 5.60
C LEU A 16 3.62 -5.61 5.04
N ILE A 17 3.64 -4.93 3.88
CA ILE A 17 4.88 -4.49 3.24
C ILE A 17 5.64 -3.42 4.07
N PRO A 18 5.01 -2.34 4.57
CA PRO A 18 5.63 -1.41 5.53
C PRO A 18 6.17 -2.12 6.77
N VAL A 19 5.39 -3.03 7.36
CA VAL A 19 5.82 -3.79 8.54
C VAL A 19 7.05 -4.64 8.22
N MET A 20 7.09 -5.30 7.06
CA MET A 20 8.26 -6.06 6.62
C MET A 20 9.49 -5.18 6.39
N ILE A 21 9.33 -3.99 5.80
CA ILE A 21 10.43 -3.03 5.61
C ILE A 21 10.97 -2.55 6.96
N ASN A 22 10.11 -2.16 7.90
CA ASN A 22 10.52 -1.72 9.24
C ASN A 22 11.21 -2.83 10.06
N ASN A 23 10.78 -4.09 9.89
CA ASN A 23 11.46 -5.24 10.52
C ASN A 23 12.82 -5.55 9.85
N ALA A 24 12.96 -5.34 8.54
CA ALA A 24 14.22 -5.54 7.82
C ALA A 24 15.24 -4.42 8.08
N ALA A 25 14.78 -3.17 8.27
CA ALA A 25 15.60 -1.99 8.54
C ALA A 25 16.01 -1.84 10.02
N TYR A 26 16.30 -2.94 10.73
CA TYR A 26 16.75 -2.94 12.14
C TYR A 26 15.87 -2.14 13.12
N GLY A 27 14.56 -2.03 12.87
CA GLY A 27 13.63 -1.31 13.76
C GLY A 27 13.64 0.22 13.59
N MET A 28 14.25 0.75 12.53
CA MET A 28 14.08 2.13 12.11
C MET A 28 12.77 2.28 11.33
N GLU A 29 11.95 3.26 11.71
CA GLU A 29 10.76 3.62 10.94
C GLU A 29 11.16 4.25 9.60
N VAL A 30 11.24 3.43 8.55
CA VAL A 30 11.47 3.91 7.17
C VAL A 30 10.16 4.43 6.58
N ILE A 31 9.04 3.75 6.90
CA ILE A 31 7.71 4.14 6.42
C ILE A 31 6.65 3.76 7.45
N SER A 32 5.91 4.75 7.95
CA SER A 32 4.80 4.48 8.87
C SER A 32 3.61 3.91 8.10
N THR A 33 3.05 2.82 8.62
CA THR A 33 1.91 2.09 8.03
C THR A 33 0.71 2.99 7.77
N ASP A 34 0.44 3.97 8.65
CA ASP A 34 -0.68 4.92 8.52
C ASP A 34 -0.55 5.81 7.28
N ILE A 35 0.67 6.28 6.99
CA ILE A 35 0.98 7.11 5.82
C ILE A 35 0.92 6.28 4.54
N ALA A 36 1.40 5.03 4.57
CA ALA A 36 1.29 4.12 3.43
C ALA A 36 -0.18 3.82 3.07
N LEU A 37 -1.02 3.60 4.08
CA LEU A 37 -2.45 3.37 3.89
C LEU A 37 -3.17 4.63 3.40
N PHE A 38 -2.85 5.79 3.98
CA PHE A 38 -3.40 7.08 3.56
C PHE A 38 -3.02 7.40 2.11
N ALA A 39 -1.74 7.22 1.73
CA ALA A 39 -1.26 7.43 0.38
C ALA A 39 -1.87 6.46 -0.64
N SER A 40 -2.06 5.19 -0.28
CA SER A 40 -2.75 4.19 -1.10
C SER A 40 -4.22 4.56 -1.35
N GLY A 41 -4.93 5.02 -0.33
CA GLY A 41 -6.31 5.50 -0.45
C GLY A 41 -6.43 6.77 -1.31
N VAL A 42 -5.57 7.77 -1.05
CA VAL A 42 -5.53 9.03 -1.81
C VAL A 42 -5.12 8.78 -3.27
N GLY A 43 -4.09 7.96 -3.50
CA GLY A 43 -3.64 7.59 -4.84
C GLY A 43 -4.71 6.85 -5.64
N THR A 44 -5.47 5.97 -4.99
CA THR A 44 -6.62 5.30 -5.62
C THR A 44 -7.73 6.30 -5.98
N LEU A 45 -8.04 7.25 -5.12
CA LEU A 45 -9.02 8.32 -5.39
C LEU A 45 -8.59 9.21 -6.57
N ILE A 46 -7.32 9.63 -6.60
CA ILE A 46 -6.75 10.42 -7.71
C ILE A 46 -6.78 9.59 -8.99
N TYR A 47 -6.41 8.32 -8.94
CA TYR A 47 -6.43 7.43 -10.10
C TYR A 47 -7.84 7.31 -10.69
N ILE A 48 -8.86 7.13 -9.85
CA ILE A 48 -10.27 7.07 -10.27
C ILE A 48 -10.71 8.39 -10.91
N LEU A 49 -10.32 9.53 -10.33
CA LEU A 49 -10.62 10.86 -10.88
C LEU A 49 -9.96 11.07 -12.26
N VAL A 50 -8.70 10.67 -12.42
CA VAL A 50 -7.96 10.83 -13.67
C VAL A 50 -8.41 9.85 -14.75
N THR A 51 -8.72 8.59 -14.40
CA THR A 51 -9.20 7.58 -15.36
C THR A 51 -10.71 7.65 -15.63
N GLY A 52 -11.43 8.59 -15.00
CA GLY A 52 -12.87 8.77 -15.19
C GLY A 52 -13.69 7.54 -14.80
N ALA A 53 -13.27 6.84 -13.75
CA ALA A 53 -13.88 5.60 -13.24
C ALA A 53 -14.02 4.45 -14.27
N LYS A 54 -13.27 4.48 -15.38
CA LYS A 54 -13.31 3.42 -16.41
C LYS A 54 -12.63 2.11 -15.99
N VAL A 55 -11.68 2.18 -15.06
CA VAL A 55 -10.92 1.01 -14.59
C VAL A 55 -10.84 1.04 -13.06
N PRO A 56 -11.61 0.20 -12.35
CA PRO A 56 -11.56 0.14 -10.89
C PRO A 56 -10.31 -0.64 -10.45
N ILE A 57 -9.18 0.04 -10.33
CA ILE A 57 -7.93 -0.51 -9.79
C ILE A 57 -7.60 0.17 -8.47
N TYR A 58 -7.21 -0.63 -7.48
CA TYR A 58 -6.72 -0.17 -6.18
C TYR A 58 -5.19 -0.18 -6.18
N LEU A 59 -4.56 0.94 -5.83
CA LEU A 59 -3.10 1.05 -5.79
C LEU A 59 -2.58 0.66 -4.41
N GLY A 60 -2.06 -0.56 -4.27
CA GLY A 60 -1.45 -1.06 -3.02
C GLY A 60 0.08 -0.92 -2.98
N SER A 61 0.68 -1.18 -1.81
CA SER A 61 2.15 -1.19 -1.63
C SER A 61 2.81 -2.26 -2.48
N SER A 62 3.86 -1.88 -3.22
CA SER A 62 4.59 -2.80 -4.10
C SER A 62 5.67 -3.59 -3.36
N ALA A 63 5.58 -4.92 -3.40
CA ALA A 63 6.55 -5.83 -2.79
C ALA A 63 7.98 -5.71 -3.35
N ALA A 64 8.13 -5.11 -4.55
CA ALA A 64 9.42 -4.81 -5.14
C ALA A 64 10.28 -3.85 -4.28
N TYR A 65 9.65 -3.00 -3.47
CA TYR A 65 10.35 -2.03 -2.62
C TYR A 65 10.85 -2.62 -1.30
N VAL A 66 10.41 -3.83 -0.91
CA VAL A 66 10.89 -4.49 0.33
C VAL A 66 12.39 -4.72 0.27
N THR A 67 12.88 -5.23 -0.87
CA THR A 67 14.29 -5.55 -1.04
C THR A 67 15.14 -4.30 -1.16
N THR A 68 14.66 -3.24 -1.84
CA THR A 68 15.43 -2.00 -2.03
C THR A 68 15.42 -1.08 -0.81
N MET A 69 14.33 -1.04 -0.03
CA MET A 69 14.24 -0.19 1.17
C MET A 69 14.65 -0.92 2.45
N GLY A 70 14.47 -2.24 2.54
CA GLY A 70 14.83 -3.05 3.70
C GLY A 70 16.29 -3.50 3.74
N THR A 71 17.07 -3.27 2.67
CA THR A 71 18.53 -3.56 2.64
C THR A 71 19.40 -2.29 2.75
N MET A 72 18.78 -1.12 2.95
CA MET A 72 19.48 0.13 3.26
C MET A 72 19.81 0.25 4.75
#